data_AF-A0AB38WU46-F1
#
_entry.id   AF-A0AB38WU46-F1
#
_cell.length_a   1.000
_cell.length_b   1.000
_cell.length_c   1.000
_cell.angle_alpha   90.00
_cell.angle_beta   90.00
_cell.angle_gamma   90.00
#
_symmetry.space_group_name_H-M   'P 1'
#
loop_
_entity.id
_entity.type
_entity.pdbx_description
1 polymer ?
#
loop_
_entity_poly.entity_id
_entity_poly.type
_entity_poly.pdbx_seq_one_letter_code
_entity_poly.pdbx_strand_id
1 'polypeptide(L)'
;MRTLSKVLAALVMGVLAAIVASPLAALFVSGGGSNIVFLVVLAITALAALFAPSGRRAWGRGCLMVGVLFIAMPLFMTGLSAQVGSSMISDASASGTEAATAVGATIGGGLMVGASMFVGFIAGAIFVILGLVLTLGGRREVVVVSSR
;
A
#
# COMPACT_ATOMS: atom_id res chain seq x y z
N MET A 1 -7.68 -25.68 -12.44
CA MET A 1 -7.84 -25.14 -11.06
C MET A 1 -6.65 -24.30 -10.55
N ARG A 2 -5.38 -24.64 -10.87
CA ARG A 2 -4.20 -23.89 -10.37
C ARG A 2 -4.00 -22.47 -10.94
N THR A 3 -4.57 -22.17 -12.10
CA THR A 3 -4.50 -20.85 -12.76
C THR A 3 -5.59 -19.91 -12.24
N LEU A 4 -6.81 -20.41 -12.03
CA LEU A 4 -7.94 -19.64 -11.49
C LEU A 4 -7.59 -18.98 -10.14
N SER A 5 -6.98 -19.74 -9.21
CA SER A 5 -6.60 -19.20 -7.90
C SER A 5 -5.49 -18.15 -7.96
N LYS A 6 -4.63 -18.17 -8.99
CA LYS A 6 -3.61 -17.14 -9.22
C LYS A 6 -4.22 -15.86 -9.76
N VAL A 7 -5.12 -15.98 -10.74
CA VAL A 7 -5.83 -14.83 -11.33
C VAL A 7 -6.67 -14.15 -10.27
N LEU A 8 -7.40 -14.93 -9.45
CA LEU A 8 -8.22 -14.39 -8.38
C LEU A 8 -7.38 -13.71 -7.29
N ALA A 9 -6.25 -14.31 -6.89
CA ALA A 9 -5.30 -13.67 -5.96
C ALA A 9 -4.75 -12.35 -6.53
N ALA A 10 -4.36 -12.34 -7.80
CA ALA A 10 -3.79 -11.17 -8.45
C ALA A 10 -4.80 -10.03 -8.56
N LEU A 11 -6.04 -10.34 -8.91
CA LEU A 11 -7.11 -9.33 -9.02
C LEU A 11 -7.48 -8.76 -7.65
N VAL A 12 -7.74 -9.62 -6.66
CA VAL A 12 -8.14 -9.18 -5.32
C VAL A 12 -7.02 -8.39 -4.64
N MET A 13 -5.78 -8.92 -4.65
CA MET A 13 -4.65 -8.24 -4.02
C MET A 13 -4.22 -6.99 -4.78
N GLY A 14 -4.36 -6.99 -6.11
CA GLY A 14 -4.08 -5.81 -6.94
C GLY A 14 -5.03 -4.66 -6.64
N VAL A 15 -6.33 -4.95 -6.57
CA VAL A 15 -7.34 -3.94 -6.21
C VAL A 15 -7.14 -3.45 -4.77
N LEU A 16 -6.90 -4.35 -3.82
CA LEU A 16 -6.62 -3.96 -2.43
C LEU A 16 -5.37 -3.07 -2.33
N ALA A 17 -4.28 -3.44 -3.01
CA ALA A 17 -3.06 -2.64 -3.05
C ALA A 17 -3.30 -1.24 -3.63
N ALA A 18 -4.08 -1.16 -4.71
CA ALA A 18 -4.38 0.11 -5.36
C ALA A 18 -5.25 1.01 -4.45
N ILE A 19 -6.22 0.45 -3.73
CA ILE A 19 -7.01 1.17 -2.73
C ILE A 19 -6.12 1.70 -1.61
N VAL A 20 -5.22 0.89 -1.07
CA VAL A 20 -4.30 1.30 0.00
C VAL A 20 -3.34 2.39 -0.48
N ALA A 21 -2.92 2.34 -1.74
CA ALA A 21 -2.09 3.37 -2.37
C ALA A 21 -2.87 4.60 -2.85
N SER A 22 -4.17 4.72 -2.58
CA SER A 22 -4.98 5.89 -2.99
C SER A 22 -4.38 7.23 -2.53
N PRO A 23 -3.85 7.37 -1.30
CA PRO A 23 -3.21 8.63 -0.89
C PRO A 23 -1.99 8.98 -1.74
N LEU A 24 -1.24 7.97 -2.20
CA LEU A 24 -0.12 8.15 -3.11
C LEU A 24 -0.61 8.61 -4.50
N ALA A 25 -1.69 8.02 -5.01
CA ALA A 25 -2.27 8.44 -6.28
C ALA A 25 -2.83 9.88 -6.22
N ALA A 26 -3.38 10.27 -5.07
CA ALA A 26 -3.91 11.62 -4.84
C ALA A 26 -2.82 12.72 -4.99
N LEU A 27 -1.56 12.41 -4.68
CA LEU A 27 -0.43 13.33 -4.87
C LEU A 27 -0.24 13.80 -6.31
N PHE A 28 -0.65 12.97 -7.28
CA PHE A 28 -0.45 13.20 -8.71
C PHE A 28 -1.70 13.72 -9.41
N VAL A 29 -2.75 14.11 -8.67
CA VAL A 29 -4.00 14.63 -9.25
C VAL A 29 -3.75 15.90 -10.07
N SER A 30 -2.91 16.81 -9.58
CA SER A 30 -2.60 18.08 -10.26
C SER A 30 -1.91 17.88 -11.62
N GLY A 31 -1.19 16.77 -11.81
CA GLY A 31 -0.53 16.42 -13.07
C GLY A 31 -1.32 15.46 -13.96
N GLY A 32 -2.56 15.11 -13.60
CA GLY A 32 -3.37 14.09 -14.30
C GLY A 32 -2.84 12.65 -14.19
N GLY A 33 -1.81 12.43 -13.35
CA GLY A 33 -1.12 11.14 -13.21
C GLY A 33 -1.74 10.18 -12.20
N SER A 34 -2.80 10.58 -11.49
CA SER A 34 -3.41 9.77 -10.41
C SER A 34 -3.89 8.39 -10.91
N ASN A 35 -4.55 8.35 -12.06
CA ASN A 35 -5.01 7.11 -12.69
C ASN A 35 -3.84 6.20 -13.09
N ILE A 36 -2.73 6.80 -13.55
CA ILE A 36 -1.53 6.06 -13.94
C ILE A 36 -0.91 5.40 -12.71
N VAL A 37 -0.76 6.13 -11.61
CA VAL A 37 -0.21 5.58 -10.36
C VAL A 37 -1.09 4.44 -9.85
N PHE A 38 -2.41 4.61 -9.86
CA PHE A 38 -3.34 3.55 -9.47
C PHE A 38 -3.17 2.28 -10.32
N LEU A 39 -3.12 2.44 -11.66
CA LEU A 39 -2.95 1.32 -12.59
C LEU A 39 -1.57 0.67 -12.45
N VAL A 40 -0.51 1.43 -12.21
CA VAL A 40 0.85 0.93 -12.02
C VAL A 40 0.94 0.10 -10.73
N VAL A 41 0.39 0.60 -9.61
CA VAL A 41 0.37 -0.16 -8.34
C VAL A 41 -0.43 -1.45 -8.51
N LEU A 42 -1.60 -1.38 -9.13
CA LEU A 42 -2.43 -2.55 -9.43
C LEU A 42 -1.66 -3.56 -10.31
N ALA A 43 -1.03 -3.09 -11.39
CA ALA A 43 -0.31 -3.96 -12.32
C ALA A 43 0.89 -4.63 -11.65
N ILE A 44 1.72 -3.88 -10.90
CA ILE A 44 2.90 -4.43 -10.22
C ILE A 44 2.49 -5.51 -9.21
N THR A 45 1.48 -5.22 -8.39
CA THR A 45 1.03 -6.17 -7.36
C THR A 45 0.31 -7.39 -7.95
N ALA A 46 -0.50 -7.20 -9.00
CA ALA A 46 -1.12 -8.30 -9.74
C ALA A 46 -0.07 -9.18 -10.43
N LEU A 47 0.93 -8.59 -11.09
CA LEU A 47 2.03 -9.32 -11.74
C LEU A 47 2.86 -10.10 -10.71
N ALA A 48 3.16 -9.51 -9.56
CA ALA A 48 3.88 -10.19 -8.48
C ALA A 48 3.15 -11.44 -7.97
N ALA A 49 1.81 -11.40 -7.91
CA ALA A 49 0.98 -12.55 -7.57
C ALA A 49 0.91 -13.59 -8.72
N LEU A 50 0.80 -13.15 -9.98
CA LEU A 50 0.72 -14.05 -11.14
C LEU A 50 2.01 -14.85 -11.38
N PHE A 51 3.17 -14.24 -11.19
CA PHE A 51 4.48 -14.90 -11.33
C PHE A 51 4.82 -15.88 -10.20
N ALA A 52 3.89 -16.15 -9.27
CA ALA A 52 4.09 -17.18 -8.25
C ALA A 52 3.95 -18.60 -8.84
N PRO A 53 4.83 -19.55 -8.46
CA PRO A 53 4.82 -20.90 -9.04
C PRO A 53 3.56 -21.71 -8.64
N SER A 54 2.96 -21.44 -7.48
CA SER A 54 1.74 -22.10 -7.00
C SER A 54 0.68 -21.10 -6.54
N GLY A 55 -0.60 -21.52 -6.57
CA GLY A 55 -1.72 -20.68 -6.11
C GLY A 55 -1.55 -20.19 -4.67
N ARG A 56 -1.13 -21.07 -3.74
CA ARG A 56 -0.88 -20.67 -2.34
C ARG A 56 0.22 -19.60 -2.21
N ARG A 57 1.28 -19.68 -3.03
CA ARG A 57 2.35 -18.67 -3.05
C ARG A 57 1.92 -17.36 -3.73
N ALA A 58 0.93 -17.38 -4.63
CA ALA A 58 0.37 -16.17 -5.23
C ALA A 58 -0.32 -15.29 -4.18
N TRP A 59 -1.16 -15.91 -3.34
CA TRP A 59 -1.79 -15.24 -2.19
C TRP A 59 -0.75 -14.72 -1.20
N GLY A 60 0.28 -15.50 -0.89
CA GLY A 60 1.37 -15.07 -0.01
C GLY A 60 2.11 -13.84 -0.53
N ARG A 61 2.52 -13.83 -1.81
CA ARG A 61 3.19 -12.68 -2.43
C ARG A 61 2.29 -11.44 -2.53
N GLY A 62 1.01 -11.63 -2.85
CA GLY A 62 0.03 -10.55 -2.87
C GLY A 62 -0.15 -9.91 -1.50
N CYS A 63 -0.34 -10.72 -0.45
CA CYS A 63 -0.43 -10.23 0.93
C CYS A 63 0.84 -9.49 1.37
N LEU A 64 2.03 -9.97 0.99
CA LEU A 64 3.28 -9.28 1.31
C LEU A 64 3.33 -7.88 0.68
N MET A 65 2.97 -7.75 -0.60
CA MET A 65 2.97 -6.45 -1.28
C MET A 65 1.95 -5.49 -0.68
N VAL A 66 0.74 -5.97 -0.39
CA VAL A 66 -0.31 -5.17 0.27
C VAL A 66 0.14 -4.76 1.68
N GLY A 67 0.75 -5.68 2.43
CA GLY A 67 1.28 -5.40 3.77
C GLY A 67 2.37 -4.32 3.76
N VAL A 68 3.30 -4.38 2.81
CA VAL A 68 4.32 -3.33 2.63
C VAL A 68 3.69 -1.99 2.29
N LEU A 69 2.65 -1.95 1.44
CA LEU A 69 1.94 -0.72 1.11
C LEU A 69 1.19 -0.14 2.33
N PHE A 70 0.60 -0.98 3.18
CA PHE A 70 0.00 -0.53 4.43
C PHE A 70 1.03 0.08 5.39
N ILE A 71 2.21 -0.55 5.51
CA ILE A 71 3.31 0.01 6.32
C ILE A 71 3.83 1.32 5.73
N ALA A 72 3.83 1.45 4.40
CA ALA A 72 4.23 2.67 3.70
C ALA A 72 3.13 3.76 3.67
N MET A 73 1.88 3.43 4.01
CA MET A 73 0.74 4.35 4.00
C MET A 73 0.97 5.66 4.76
N PRO A 74 1.65 5.69 5.92
CA PRO A 74 1.93 6.94 6.64
C PRO A 74 2.83 7.88 5.83
N LEU A 75 3.77 7.33 5.06
CA LEU A 75 4.62 8.13 4.17
C LEU A 75 3.82 8.73 3.01
N PHE A 76 2.80 8.03 2.52
CA PHE A 76 1.92 8.56 1.48
C PHE A 76 1.02 9.67 2.05
N MET A 77 0.52 9.49 3.27
CA MET A 77 -0.30 10.48 3.96
C MET A 77 0.48 11.72 4.38
N THR A 78 1.76 11.61 4.77
CA THR A 78 2.58 12.80 5.07
C THR A 78 2.79 13.64 3.82
N GLY A 79 3.10 13.00 2.68
CA GLY A 79 3.20 13.68 1.40
C GLY A 79 1.90 14.39 1.03
N LEU A 80 0.77 13.66 1.08
CA LEU A 80 -0.54 14.22 0.71
C LEU A 80 -0.93 15.39 1.62
N SER A 81 -0.73 15.24 2.93
CA SER A 81 -1.02 16.29 3.91
C SER A 81 -0.18 17.54 3.69
N ALA A 82 1.09 17.37 3.28
CA ALA A 82 1.96 18.50 2.96
C ALA A 82 1.49 19.26 1.72
N GLN A 83 1.10 18.56 0.66
CA GLN A 83 0.61 19.17 -0.58
C GLN A 83 -0.75 19.86 -0.40
N VAL A 84 -1.69 19.22 0.30
CA VAL A 84 -3.00 19.81 0.60
C VAL A 84 -2.83 21.01 1.53
N GLY A 85 -1.99 20.88 2.55
CA GLY A 85 -1.69 21.96 3.49
C GLY A 85 -1.09 23.18 2.80
N SER A 86 -0.09 23.00 1.93
CA SER A 86 0.50 24.12 1.19
C SER A 86 -0.50 24.80 0.25
N SER A 87 -1.36 24.02 -0.41
CA SER A 87 -2.40 24.56 -1.31
C SER A 87 -3.46 25.36 -0.54
N MET A 88 -3.90 24.86 0.61
CA MET A 88 -4.87 25.58 1.45
C MET A 88 -4.29 26.87 2.03
N ILE A 89 -3.02 26.85 2.42
CA ILE A 89 -2.32 28.05 2.92
C ILE A 89 -2.22 29.09 1.81
N SER A 90 -1.81 28.70 0.59
CA SER A 90 -1.72 29.64 -0.54
C SER A 90 -3.06 30.27 -0.90
N ASP A 91 -4.15 29.50 -0.83
CA ASP A 91 -5.50 30.03 -1.09
C ASP A 91 -5.95 31.00 0.02
N ALA A 92 -5.57 30.71 1.27
CA ALA A 92 -5.88 31.55 2.43
C ALA A 92 -5.08 32.86 2.47
N SER A 93 -3.91 32.93 1.84
CA SER A 93 -3.10 34.15 1.72
C SER A 93 -3.89 35.29 1.05
N ALA A 94 -4.76 34.97 0.08
CA ALA A 94 -5.62 35.97 -0.57
C ALA A 94 -6.69 36.57 0.37
N SER A 95 -7.02 35.87 1.45
CA SER A 95 -8.08 36.25 2.41
C SER A 95 -7.52 36.76 3.74
N GLY A 96 -6.19 36.78 3.93
CA GLY A 96 -5.53 37.19 5.17
C GLY A 96 -5.68 36.21 6.34
N THR A 97 -6.22 35.00 6.11
CA THR A 97 -6.44 33.97 7.15
C THR A 97 -5.35 32.91 7.20
N GLU A 98 -4.20 33.18 6.55
CA GLU A 98 -3.10 32.23 6.35
C GLU A 98 -2.62 31.55 7.64
N ALA A 99 -2.45 32.32 8.73
CA ALA A 99 -1.98 31.80 10.01
C ALA A 99 -2.97 30.78 10.62
N ALA A 100 -4.27 31.06 10.57
CA ALA A 100 -5.29 30.15 11.07
C ALA A 100 -5.37 28.87 10.21
N THR A 101 -5.26 29.02 8.89
CA THR A 101 -5.26 27.89 7.96
C THR A 101 -4.02 27.01 8.12
N ALA A 102 -2.83 27.60 8.35
CA ALA A 102 -1.61 26.85 8.58
C ALA A 102 -1.68 25.99 9.85
N VAL A 103 -2.24 26.53 10.94
CA VAL A 103 -2.46 25.77 12.18
C VAL A 103 -3.49 24.66 11.95
N GLY A 104 -4.58 24.95 11.24
CA GLY A 104 -5.57 23.93 10.89
C GLY A 104 -5.01 22.80 10.03
N ALA A 105 -4.23 23.12 9.01
CA ALA A 105 -3.62 22.16 8.10
C ALA A 105 -2.58 21.28 8.79
N THR A 106 -1.77 21.84 9.69
CA THR A 106 -0.78 21.07 10.45
C THR A 106 -1.42 20.11 11.44
N ILE A 107 -2.45 20.54 12.18
CA ILE A 107 -3.19 19.68 13.11
C ILE A 107 -3.94 18.59 12.32
N GLY A 108 -4.71 18.97 11.29
CA GLY A 108 -5.48 18.03 10.48
C GLY A 108 -4.59 17.00 9.78
N GLY A 109 -3.50 17.46 9.15
CA GLY A 109 -2.51 16.60 8.52
C GLY A 109 -1.83 15.66 9.52
N GLY A 110 -1.41 16.19 10.68
CA GLY A 110 -0.81 15.39 11.76
C GLY A 110 -1.73 14.29 12.28
N LEU A 111 -3.02 14.58 12.47
CA LEU A 111 -4.03 13.60 12.88
C LEU A 111 -4.24 12.51 11.81
N MET A 112 -4.32 12.88 10.53
CA MET A 112 -4.46 11.92 9.43
C MET A 112 -3.25 11.01 9.30
N VAL A 113 -2.03 11.57 9.42
CA VAL A 113 -0.79 10.79 9.45
C VAL A 113 -0.77 9.85 10.65
N GLY A 114 -1.12 10.33 11.84
CA GLY A 114 -1.18 9.50 13.06
C GLY A 114 -2.18 8.34 12.93
N ALA A 115 -3.39 8.61 12.43
CA ALA A 115 -4.39 7.58 12.17
C ALA A 115 -3.89 6.55 11.14
N SER A 116 -3.26 7.02 10.06
CA SER A 116 -2.69 6.14 9.04
C SER A 116 -1.52 5.29 9.57
N MET A 117 -0.75 5.78 10.54
CA MET A 117 0.31 5.02 11.20
C MET A 117 -0.26 3.88 12.02
N PHE A 118 -1.33 4.12 12.79
CA PHE A 118 -1.97 3.08 13.58
C PHE A 118 -2.59 2.00 12.70
N VAL A 119 -3.41 2.40 11.72
CA VAL A 119 -4.08 1.46 10.80
C VAL A 119 -3.06 0.75 9.91
N GLY A 120 -2.13 1.51 9.34
CA GLY A 120 -1.09 1.00 8.44
C GLY A 120 -0.16 0.00 9.11
N PHE A 121 0.25 0.26 10.36
CA PHE A 121 1.11 -0.66 11.08
C PHE A 121 0.38 -1.96 11.46
N ILE A 122 -0.83 -1.88 12.00
CA ILE A 122 -1.58 -3.07 12.43
C ILE A 122 -2.00 -3.92 11.23
N ALA A 123 -2.68 -3.31 10.24
CA ALA A 123 -3.09 -4.02 9.04
C ALA A 123 -1.87 -4.55 8.27
N GLY A 124 -0.82 -3.72 8.14
CA GLY A 124 0.43 -4.09 7.51
C GLY A 124 1.09 -5.30 8.18
N ALA A 125 1.20 -5.31 9.51
CA ALA A 125 1.75 -6.43 10.25
C ALA A 125 0.96 -7.73 10.03
N ILE A 126 -0.37 -7.67 10.06
CA ILE A 126 -1.23 -8.83 9.80
C ILE A 126 -0.99 -9.37 8.38
N PHE A 127 -1.01 -8.51 7.37
CA PHE A 127 -0.79 -8.91 5.97
C PHE A 127 0.63 -9.45 5.73
N VAL A 128 1.65 -8.87 6.37
CA VAL A 128 3.03 -9.37 6.29
C VAL A 128 3.13 -10.76 6.91
N ILE A 129 2.58 -10.97 8.12
CA ILE A 129 2.59 -12.28 8.79
C ILE A 129 1.89 -13.33 7.93
N LEU A 130 0.65 -13.04 7.46
CA LEU A 130 -0.09 -13.95 6.58
C LEU A 130 0.68 -14.24 5.29
N GLY A 131 1.28 -13.22 4.70
CA GLY A 131 2.10 -13.33 3.49
C GLY A 131 3.31 -14.24 3.68
N LEU A 132 4.04 -14.08 4.78
CA LEU A 132 5.18 -14.93 5.15
C LEU A 132 4.75 -16.38 5.37
N VAL A 133 3.70 -16.61 6.14
CA VAL A 133 3.16 -17.96 6.44
C VAL A 133 2.77 -18.69 5.14
N LEU A 134 2.04 -18.02 4.25
CA LEU A 134 1.57 -18.62 3.00
C LEU A 134 2.71 -18.89 2.01
N THR A 135 3.73 -18.02 2.00
CA THR A 135 4.88 -18.14 1.09
C THR A 135 5.87 -19.21 1.56
N LEU A 136 6.17 -19.26 2.86
CA LEU A 136 7.21 -20.12 3.45
C LEU A 136 6.70 -21.50 3.90
N GLY A 137 5.44 -21.62 4.33
CA GLY A 137 4.91 -22.86 4.95
C GLY A 137 4.81 -24.10 4.05
N GLY A 138 5.47 -24.12 2.89
CA GLY A 138 5.40 -25.19 1.89
C GLY A 138 6.75 -25.76 1.49
N ARG A 139 7.84 -25.28 2.07
CA ARG A 139 9.16 -25.92 1.91
C ARG A 139 9.26 -27.03 2.95
N ARG A 140 8.98 -28.27 2.53
CA ARG A 140 9.50 -29.44 3.24
C ARG A 140 10.97 -29.57 2.83
N GLU A 141 11.87 -29.07 3.66
CA GLU A 141 13.30 -29.36 3.48
C GLU A 141 13.52 -30.82 3.87
N VAL A 142 13.68 -31.68 2.88
CA VAL A 142 14.11 -33.07 3.09
C VAL A 142 15.63 -33.03 3.17
N VAL A 143 16.16 -33.06 4.39
CA VAL A 143 17.59 -33.26 4.61
C VAL A 143 17.91 -34.70 4.24
N VAL A 144 18.46 -34.92 3.05
CA VAL A 144 18.96 -36.23 2.64
C VAL A 144 20.32 -36.43 3.31
N VAL A 145 20.34 -37.17 4.41
CA VAL A 145 21.59 -37.63 5.01
C VAL A 145 22.10 -38.80 4.18
N SER A 146 23.18 -38.58 3.42
CA SER A 146 23.90 -39.67 2.77
C SER A 146 24.77 -40.36 3.83
N SER A 147 24.37 -41.56 4.28
CA SER A 147 25.28 -42.44 5.02
C SER A 147 26.20 -43.13 4.01
N ARG A 148 27.51 -42.98 4.19
CA ARG A 148 28.53 -43.72 3.44
C ARG A 148 28.90 -44.99 4.19
#